data_AF-A0A3M0L6U8-F1
#
_entry.id   AF-A0A3M0L6U8-F1
#
_cell.length_a   1.000
_cell.length_b   1.000
_cell.length_c   1.000
_cell.angle_alpha   90.00
_cell.angle_beta   90.00
_cell.angle_gamma   90.00
#
_symmetry.space_group_name_H-M   'P 1'
#
loop_
_entity.id
_entity.type
_entity.pdbx_description
1 polymer ?
#
loop_
_entity_poly.entity_id
_entity_poly.type
_entity_poly.pdbx_seq_one_letter_code
_entity_poly.pdbx_strand_id
1 'polypeptide(L)'
;MLELQYELESKAAKWYATIDIANAFFSIPLAAECRPQFAFTWRGVQYTWNRLPQGWKHSPTICHGLIQAALEKGEAPEHLQYIDDIIVWGNTAMEVFEKGEKIIQILLEAGFAIKQSKVKGPAREIQFLGVK
;
A
#
# COMPACT_ATOMS: atom_id res chain seq x y z
N MET A 1 -14.58 -8.04 9.30
CA MET A 1 -14.27 -9.15 8.37
C MET A 1 -15.43 -9.40 7.40
N LEU A 2 -16.67 -9.53 7.88
CA LEU A 2 -17.88 -9.65 7.04
C LEU A 2 -18.06 -8.49 6.04
N GLU A 3 -17.75 -7.26 6.43
CA GLU A 3 -17.93 -6.08 5.55
C GLU A 3 -16.96 -6.04 4.37
N LEU A 4 -15.69 -6.39 4.56
CA LEU A 4 -14.69 -6.39 3.46
C LEU A 4 -15.01 -7.47 2.42
N GLN A 5 -15.37 -8.67 2.88
CA GLN A 5 -15.75 -9.76 2.00
C GLN A 5 -17.02 -9.40 1.23
N TYR A 6 -18.04 -8.85 1.91
CA TYR A 6 -19.26 -8.37 1.26
C TYR A 6 -18.97 -7.28 0.22
N GLU A 7 -18.13 -6.30 0.53
CA GLU A 7 -17.73 -5.27 -0.43
C GLU A 7 -17.09 -5.88 -1.68
N LEU A 8 -16.11 -6.77 -1.53
CA LEU A 8 -15.44 -7.42 -2.67
C LEU A 8 -16.39 -8.30 -3.51
N GLU A 9 -17.28 -9.06 -2.86
CA GLU A 9 -18.29 -9.90 -3.52
C GLU A 9 -19.35 -9.04 -4.24
N SER A 10 -19.71 -7.88 -3.67
CA SER A 10 -20.73 -6.98 -4.22
C SER A 10 -20.31 -6.32 -5.54
N LYS A 11 -18.99 -6.20 -5.82
CA LYS A 11 -18.47 -5.56 -7.03
C LYS A 11 -18.74 -6.35 -8.32
N ALA A 12 -19.25 -7.59 -8.23
CA ALA A 12 -19.58 -8.48 -9.36
C ALA A 12 -18.45 -8.60 -10.41
N ALA A 13 -17.21 -8.35 -10.00
CA ALA A 13 -16.05 -8.33 -10.89
C ALA A 13 -15.63 -9.75 -11.28
N LYS A 14 -15.00 -9.87 -12.45
CA LYS A 14 -14.50 -11.14 -13.01
C LYS A 14 -13.00 -11.30 -12.89
N TRP A 15 -12.30 -10.18 -12.68
CA TRP A 15 -10.86 -10.10 -12.63
C TRP A 15 -10.43 -9.17 -11.51
N TYR A 16 -9.32 -9.52 -10.88
CA TYR A 16 -8.73 -8.83 -9.75
C TYR A 16 -7.22 -8.77 -9.90
N ALA A 17 -6.60 -7.72 -9.37
CA ALA A 17 -5.17 -7.66 -9.15
C ALA A 17 -4.89 -7.01 -7.80
N THR A 18 -3.82 -7.45 -7.13
CA THR A 18 -3.36 -6.88 -5.87
C THR A 18 -1.97 -6.31 -6.02
N ILE A 19 -1.73 -5.19 -5.36
CA ILE A 19 -0.45 -4.51 -5.28
C ILE A 19 -0.08 -4.39 -3.80
N ASP A 20 1.06 -4.95 -3.41
CA ASP A 20 1.67 -4.72 -2.09
C ASP A 20 2.85 -3.76 -2.26
N ILE A 21 2.79 -2.65 -1.51
CA ILE A 21 3.83 -1.62 -1.50
C ILE A 21 5.00 -2.06 -0.63
N ALA A 22 6.13 -2.33 -1.28
CA ALA A 22 7.30 -2.86 -0.60
C ALA A 22 7.92 -1.81 0.35
N ASN A 23 8.07 -2.17 1.63
CA ASN A 23 8.69 -1.31 2.64
C ASN A 23 8.01 0.07 2.74
N ALA A 24 6.67 0.12 2.66
CA ALA A 24 5.90 1.37 2.62
C ALA A 24 6.31 2.37 3.71
N PHE A 25 6.49 1.91 4.96
CA PHE A 25 6.93 2.79 6.05
C PHE A 25 8.32 3.40 5.80
N PHE A 26 9.26 2.61 5.27
CA PHE A 26 10.60 3.12 4.98
C PHE A 26 10.67 4.04 3.75
N SER A 27 9.59 4.13 2.97
CA SER A 27 9.45 5.14 1.92
C SER A 27 9.19 6.54 2.51
N ILE A 28 8.68 6.63 3.75
CA ILE A 28 8.25 7.89 4.36
C ILE A 28 9.42 8.53 5.14
N PRO A 29 9.89 9.73 4.77
CA PRO A 29 10.89 10.47 5.55
C PRO A 29 10.41 10.78 6.96
N LEU A 30 11.31 10.62 7.93
CA LEU A 30 11.07 11.14 9.27
C LEU A 30 11.71 12.52 9.41
N ALA A 31 10.89 13.49 9.84
CA ALA A 31 11.31 14.86 10.13
C ALA A 31 12.49 14.85 11.14
N ALA A 32 13.48 15.71 10.92
CA ALA A 32 14.74 15.68 11.65
C ALA A 32 14.54 15.87 13.17
N GLU A 33 13.62 16.75 13.54
CA GLU A 33 13.16 17.05 14.89
C GLU A 33 12.48 15.86 15.59
N CYS A 34 11.91 14.91 14.83
CA CYS A 34 11.28 13.72 15.39
C CYS A 34 12.27 12.59 15.64
N ARG A 35 13.41 12.56 14.94
CA ARG A 35 14.38 11.44 15.01
C ARG A 35 14.84 11.11 16.44
N PRO A 36 15.13 12.08 17.34
CA PRO A 36 15.55 11.75 18.71
C PRO A 36 14.52 10.91 19.49
N GLN A 37 13.23 10.99 19.15
CA GLN A 37 12.16 10.23 19.82
C GLN A 37 12.22 8.73 19.53
N PHE A 38 12.87 8.33 18.44
CA PHE A 38 12.99 6.94 18.00
C PHE A 38 14.42 6.40 18.18
N ALA A 39 15.21 7.03 19.04
CA ALA A 39 16.58 6.61 19.28
C ALA A 39 16.64 5.26 20.02
N PHE A 40 17.64 4.44 19.68
CA PHE A 40 17.94 3.19 20.38
C PHE A 40 19.45 3.02 20.52
N THR A 41 19.88 2.23 21.50
CA THR A 41 21.30 1.99 21.78
C THR A 41 21.70 0.59 21.34
N TRP A 42 22.76 0.49 20.55
CA TRP A 42 23.37 -0.77 20.15
C TRP A 42 24.88 -0.72 20.38
N ARG A 43 25.40 -1.67 21.17
CA ARG A 43 26.83 -1.76 21.51
C ARG A 43 27.44 -0.44 22.00
N GLY A 44 26.70 0.31 22.81
CA GLY A 44 27.16 1.60 23.37
C GLY A 44 27.07 2.79 22.42
N VAL A 45 26.56 2.61 21.20
CA VAL A 45 26.35 3.68 20.21
C VAL A 45 24.85 3.94 20.06
N GLN A 46 24.46 5.22 20.05
CA GLN A 46 23.08 5.63 19.82
C GLN A 46 22.80 5.73 18.32
N TYR A 47 21.71 5.11 17.90
CA TYR A 47 21.19 5.14 16.54
C TYR A 47 19.78 5.73 16.55
N THR A 48 19.33 6.18 15.39
CA THR A 48 17.94 6.59 15.18
C THR A 48 17.51 6.26 13.75
N TRP A 49 16.23 6.41 13.47
CA TRP A 49 15.62 6.20 12.17
C TRP A 49 15.58 7.50 11.36
N ASN A 50 15.90 7.40 10.07
CA ASN A 50 15.71 8.49 9.09
C ASN A 50 14.36 8.42 8.38
N ARG A 51 13.64 7.30 8.56
CA ARG A 51 12.36 6.98 7.94
C ARG A 51 11.37 6.53 9.01
N LEU A 52 10.10 6.49 8.67
CA LEU A 52 9.05 6.05 9.59
C LEU A 52 9.34 4.62 10.08
N PRO A 53 9.51 4.39 11.40
CA PRO A 53 9.91 3.09 11.91
C PRO A 53 8.76 2.09 11.92
N GLN A 54 9.10 0.82 11.73
CA GLN A 54 8.19 -0.30 12.02
C GLN A 54 8.03 -0.46 13.54
N GLY A 55 6.83 -0.86 13.96
CA GLY A 55 6.51 -1.08 15.38
C GLY A 55 6.01 0.16 16.14
N TRP A 56 6.09 1.36 15.55
CA TRP A 56 5.42 2.53 16.13
C TRP A 56 3.92 2.50 15.84
N LYS A 57 3.10 2.69 16.87
CA LYS A 57 1.63 2.53 16.81
C LYS A 57 0.92 3.39 15.75
N HIS A 58 1.50 4.53 15.37
CA HIS A 58 0.90 5.45 14.40
C HIS A 58 1.45 5.29 12.98
N SER A 59 2.48 4.46 12.78
CA SER A 59 3.04 4.23 11.45
C SER A 59 2.00 3.72 10.44
N PRO A 60 1.12 2.76 10.79
CA PRO A 60 0.09 2.30 9.86
C PRO A 60 -0.87 3.40 9.41
N THR A 61 -1.35 4.22 10.35
CA THR A 61 -2.28 5.32 10.06
C THR A 61 -1.64 6.38 9.18
N ILE A 62 -0.40 6.78 9.49
CA ILE A 62 0.33 7.77 8.68
C ILE A 62 0.59 7.23 7.28
N CYS A 63 1.02 5.97 7.17
CA CYS A 63 1.29 5.34 5.89
C CYS A 63 0.02 5.24 5.03
N HIS A 64 -1.08 4.76 5.61
CA HIS A 64 -2.36 4.65 4.94
C HIS A 64 -2.82 6.01 4.39
N GLY A 65 -2.80 7.05 5.23
CA GLY A 65 -3.23 8.39 4.83
C GLY A 65 -2.35 9.03 3.74
N LEU A 66 -1.03 8.79 3.78
CA LEU A 66 -0.13 9.32 2.73
C LEU A 66 -0.32 8.60 1.39
N ILE A 67 -0.52 7.28 1.41
CA ILE A 67 -0.83 6.51 0.21
C ILE A 67 -2.20 6.96 -0.35
N GLN A 68 -3.21 7.10 0.51
CA GLN A 68 -4.54 7.57 0.10
C GLN A 68 -4.45 8.95 -0.56
N ALA A 69 -3.76 9.90 0.06
CA ALA A 69 -3.58 11.24 -0.50
C ALA A 69 -2.85 11.24 -1.84
N ALA A 70 -1.88 10.35 -2.04
CA ALA A 70 -1.21 10.17 -3.33
C ALA A 70 -2.17 9.63 -4.40
N LEU A 71 -2.97 8.61 -4.06
CA LEU A 71 -3.95 7.99 -4.96
C LEU A 71 -5.05 8.98 -5.36
N GLU A 72 -5.55 9.78 -4.41
CA GLU A 72 -6.54 10.84 -4.68
C GLU A 72 -5.96 11.92 -5.60
N LYS A 73 -4.75 12.40 -5.32
CA LYS A 73 -4.07 13.42 -6.14
C LYS A 73 -3.80 12.93 -7.57
N GLY A 74 -3.50 11.64 -7.74
CA GLY A 74 -3.24 11.01 -9.03
C GLY A 74 -4.50 10.55 -9.78
N GLU A 75 -5.70 10.83 -9.25
CA GLU A 75 -6.98 10.37 -9.79
C GLU A 75 -6.96 8.84 -10.02
N ALA A 76 -6.52 8.09 -9.00
CA ALA A 76 -6.46 6.65 -9.05
C ALA A 76 -7.83 6.05 -9.45
N PRO A 77 -7.84 4.99 -10.27
CA PRO A 77 -9.07 4.29 -10.61
C PRO A 77 -9.71 3.67 -9.36
N GLU A 78 -10.95 3.19 -9.48
CA GLU A 78 -11.63 2.50 -8.37
C GLU A 78 -10.76 1.36 -7.79
N HIS A 79 -10.52 1.42 -6.49
CA HIS A 79 -9.66 0.49 -5.76
C HIS A 79 -10.10 0.41 -4.30
N LEU A 80 -9.59 -0.59 -3.59
CA LEU A 80 -9.66 -0.68 -2.14
C LEU A 80 -8.24 -0.75 -1.58
N GLN A 81 -7.97 0.11 -0.60
CA GLN A 81 -6.67 0.25 0.04
C GLN A 81 -6.77 -0.14 1.52
N TYR A 82 -5.82 -0.93 2.00
CA TYR A 82 -5.58 -1.14 3.42
C TYR A 82 -4.08 -1.05 3.72
N ILE A 83 -3.67 0.02 4.40
CA ILE A 83 -2.25 0.33 4.64
C ILE A 83 -1.46 0.28 3.33
N ASP A 84 -0.65 -0.76 3.12
CA ASP A 84 0.24 -1.02 1.98
C ASP A 84 -0.32 -2.03 0.97
N ASP A 85 -1.44 -2.67 1.28
CA ASP A 85 -2.16 -3.58 0.38
C ASP A 85 -3.23 -2.82 -0.42
N ILE A 86 -3.21 -2.97 -1.74
CA ILE A 86 -4.22 -2.40 -2.66
C ILE A 86 -4.79 -3.52 -3.51
N ILE A 87 -6.10 -3.50 -3.73
CA ILE A 87 -6.79 -4.34 -4.70
C ILE A 87 -7.56 -3.50 -5.71
N VAL A 88 -7.49 -3.92 -6.97
CA VAL A 88 -8.27 -3.41 -8.09
C VAL A 88 -9.06 -4.54 -8.74
N TRP A 89 -10.18 -4.19 -9.37
CA TRP A 89 -11.09 -5.15 -10.00
C TRP A 89 -11.68 -4.61 -11.30
N GLY A 90 -12.23 -5.53 -12.11
CA GLY A 90 -12.82 -5.20 -13.40
C GLY A 90 -13.50 -6.40 -14.07
N ASN A 91 -14.08 -6.13 -15.24
CA ASN A 91 -14.79 -7.14 -16.04
C ASN A 91 -13.85 -7.88 -17.00
N THR A 92 -12.71 -7.29 -17.33
CA THR A 92 -11.69 -7.88 -18.21
C THR A 92 -10.31 -7.84 -17.56
N ALA A 93 -9.44 -8.77 -17.95
CA ALA A 93 -8.05 -8.79 -17.48
C ALA A 93 -7.30 -7.52 -17.89
N MET A 94 -7.55 -7.00 -19.10
CA MET A 94 -6.88 -5.80 -19.61
C MET A 94 -7.24 -4.56 -18.80
N GLU A 95 -8.53 -4.36 -18.49
CA GLU A 95 -8.99 -3.26 -17.65
C GLU A 95 -8.29 -3.26 -16.27
N VAL A 96 -8.20 -4.44 -15.64
CA VAL A 96 -7.53 -4.59 -14.34
C VAL A 96 -6.03 -4.31 -14.43
N PHE A 97 -5.40 -4.76 -15.51
CA PHE A 97 -3.98 -4.48 -15.76
C PHE A 97 -3.73 -2.97 -15.90
N GLU A 98 -4.52 -2.27 -16.73
CA GLU A 98 -4.42 -0.82 -16.92
C GLU A 98 -4.67 -0.04 -15.61
N LYS A 99 -5.67 -0.46 -14.81
CA LYS A 99 -5.91 0.12 -13.48
C LYS A 99 -4.70 -0.07 -12.56
N GLY A 100 -4.13 -1.27 -12.56
CA GLY A 100 -2.95 -1.60 -11.76
C GLY A 100 -1.73 -0.76 -12.16
N GLU A 101 -1.45 -0.63 -13.46
CA GLU A 101 -0.35 0.20 -13.97
C GLU A 101 -0.52 1.67 -13.59
N LYS A 102 -1.73 2.22 -13.71
CA LYS A 102 -2.01 3.60 -13.30
C LYS A 102 -1.74 3.82 -11.81
N ILE A 103 -2.20 2.90 -10.95
CA ILE A 103 -1.93 2.97 -9.50
C ILE A 103 -0.42 2.91 -9.22
N ILE A 104 0.30 1.99 -9.85
CA ILE A 104 1.74 1.85 -9.67
C ILE A 104 2.46 3.15 -10.07
N GLN A 105 2.08 3.75 -11.19
CA GLN A 105 2.67 5.00 -11.65
C GLN A 105 2.47 6.13 -10.64
N ILE A 106 1.26 6.30 -10.11
CA ILE A 106 0.95 7.31 -9.09
C ILE A 106 1.81 7.11 -7.84
N LEU A 107 1.94 5.86 -7.37
CA LEU A 107 2.72 5.53 -6.17
C LEU A 107 4.21 5.78 -6.38
N LEU A 108 4.76 5.45 -7.55
CA LEU A 108 6.16 5.71 -7.90
C LEU A 108 6.45 7.22 -7.95
N GLU A 109 5.55 8.01 -8.55
CA GLU A 109 5.65 9.49 -8.57
C GLU A 109 5.57 10.10 -7.17
N ALA A 110 4.79 9.50 -6.27
CA ALA A 110 4.71 9.89 -4.87
C ALA A 110 5.92 9.42 -4.03
N GLY A 111 6.86 8.67 -4.61
CA GLY A 111 8.09 8.22 -3.96
C GLY A 111 7.96 6.90 -3.18
N PHE A 112 6.88 6.15 -3.36
CA PHE A 112 6.75 4.80 -2.81
C PHE A 112 7.48 3.78 -3.67
N ALA A 113 8.05 2.76 -3.03
CA ALA A 113 8.72 1.67 -3.74
C ALA A 113 7.75 0.51 -4.01
N ILE A 114 7.68 0.10 -5.28
CA ILE A 114 6.91 -1.09 -5.69
C ILE A 114 7.88 -2.16 -6.19
N LYS A 115 7.70 -3.40 -5.73
CA LYS A 115 8.39 -4.57 -6.29
C LYS A 115 7.45 -5.28 -7.24
N GLN A 116 7.88 -5.53 -8.48
CA GLN A 116 7.07 -6.27 -9.46
C GLN A 116 6.62 -7.64 -8.95
N SER A 117 7.46 -8.33 -8.16
CA SER A 117 7.13 -9.62 -7.54
C SER A 117 5.96 -9.56 -6.53
N LYS A 118 5.56 -8.35 -6.12
CA LYS A 118 4.47 -8.09 -5.18
C LYS A 118 3.18 -7.64 -5.86
N VAL A 119 3.19 -7.52 -7.18
CA VAL A 119 1.99 -7.34 -7.99
C VAL A 119 1.49 -8.73 -8.39
N LYS A 120 0.23 -9.03 -8.12
CA LYS A 120 -0.41 -10.32 -8.47
C LYS A 120 -1.65 -10.07 -9.31
N GLY A 121 -1.90 -10.97 -10.26
CA GLY A 121 -2.99 -10.86 -11.22
C GLY A 121 -2.58 -10.11 -12.49
N PRO A 122 -3.52 -9.82 -13.42
CA PRO A 122 -4.95 -10.10 -13.31
C PRO A 122 -5.28 -11.59 -13.12
N ALA A 123 -6.16 -11.91 -12.17
CA ALA A 123 -6.62 -13.27 -11.87
C ALA A 123 -8.12 -13.27 -11.55
N ARG A 124 -8.79 -14.42 -11.71
CA ARG A 124 -10.22 -14.57 -11.38
C ARG A 124 -10.50 -14.81 -9.90
N GLU A 125 -9.50 -15.30 -9.19
CA GLU A 125 -9.51 -15.53 -7.75
C GLU A 125 -8.23 -14.94 -7.17
N ILE A 126 -8.33 -14.25 -6.03
CA ILE A 126 -7.17 -13.66 -5.37
C ILE A 126 -7.36 -13.66 -3.86
N GLN A 127 -6.28 -13.90 -3.13
CA GLN A 127 -6.30 -13.72 -1.69
C GLN A 127 -5.92 -12.28 -1.33
N PHE A 128 -6.80 -11.58 -0.63
CA PHE A 128 -6.59 -10.21 -0.17
C PHE A 128 -6.99 -10.08 1.31
N LEU A 129 -6.05 -9.63 2.16
CA LEU A 129 -6.24 -9.48 3.62
C LEU A 129 -6.80 -10.73 4.32
N GLY A 130 -6.44 -11.92 3.83
CA GLY A 130 -6.91 -13.20 4.38
C GLY A 130 -8.28 -13.65 3.87
N VAL A 131 -8.96 -12.85 3.03
CA VAL A 131 -10.17 -13.21 2.31
C VAL A 131 -9.78 -13.78 0.94
N LYS A 132 -10.51 -14.80 0.46
CA LYS A 132 -10.33 -15.42 -0.86
C LYS A 132 -11.44 -14.99 -1.81
#